data_AF-N1ZVU3-F1
#
_entry.id   AF-N1ZVU3-F1
#
_cell.length_a   1.000
_cell.length_b   1.000
_cell.length_c   1.000
_cell.angle_alpha   90.00
_cell.angle_beta   90.00
_cell.angle_gamma   90.00
#
_symmetry.space_group_name_H-M   'P 1'
#
loop_
_entity.id
_entity.type
_entity.pdbx_description
1 polymer ?
#
loop_
_entity_poly.entity_id
_entity_poly.type
_entity_poly.pdbx_seq_one_letter_code
_entity_poly.pdbx_strand_id
1 'polypeptide(L)'
;MDFAYLAWEGKEKVIYKVRVGDILLAENKICNQTNIYLVVNLDGDDGFGLICLSCGSKVGFYGNDKEEFKKDIDGFLNVKYIVPKEKFCEFFNKNYKLRYKIMAHDVINERYELGIEIERET
;
A
#
# COMPACT_ATOMS: atom_id res chain seq x y z
N MET A 1 -10.11 -17.83 -7.43
CA MET A 1 -9.36 -17.52 -6.19
C MET A 1 -9.83 -16.13 -5.80
N ASP A 2 -10.83 -16.06 -4.93
CA ASP A 2 -11.48 -14.80 -4.59
C ASP A 2 -10.61 -14.02 -3.62
N PHE A 3 -10.07 -12.89 -4.07
CA PHE A 3 -9.27 -11.98 -3.24
C PHE A 3 -10.15 -11.05 -2.37
N ALA A 4 -11.45 -11.33 -2.25
CA ALA A 4 -12.39 -10.53 -1.50
C ALA A 4 -12.56 -11.08 -0.07
N TYR A 5 -11.72 -10.64 0.86
CA TYR A 5 -12.11 -10.64 2.28
C TYR A 5 -11.55 -9.38 2.93
N LEU A 6 -12.38 -8.35 2.88
CA LEU A 6 -12.84 -7.47 3.96
C LEU A 6 -13.74 -6.40 3.31
N ALA A 7 -14.86 -6.84 2.74
CA ALA A 7 -16.04 -5.98 2.62
C ALA A 7 -17.02 -6.57 3.62
N TRP A 8 -17.22 -5.90 4.76
CA TRP A 8 -18.17 -6.36 5.77
C TRP A 8 -19.07 -5.21 6.20
N GLU A 9 -20.32 -5.57 6.45
CA GLU A 9 -21.46 -4.70 6.70
C GLU A 9 -21.37 -4.09 8.10
N GLY A 10 -21.07 -2.80 8.20
CA GLY A 10 -21.15 -2.11 9.49
C GLY A 10 -20.37 -0.80 9.51
N LYS A 11 -21.03 0.26 9.96
CA LYS A 11 -20.49 1.61 10.16
C LYS A 11 -19.50 1.66 11.32
N GLU A 12 -18.39 0.93 11.25
CA GLU A 12 -17.26 1.10 12.17
C GLU A 12 -16.08 1.71 11.46
N LYS A 13 -15.47 2.73 12.08
CA LYS A 13 -14.22 3.31 11.59
C LYS A 13 -13.11 2.29 11.78
N VAL A 14 -12.50 1.84 10.68
CA VAL A 14 -11.33 0.97 10.72
C VAL A 14 -10.09 1.84 10.60
N ILE A 15 -9.22 1.78 11.62
CA ILE A 15 -7.88 2.34 11.56
C ILE A 15 -6.98 1.28 10.94
N TYR A 16 -6.51 1.50 9.72
CA TYR A 16 -5.55 0.62 9.08
C TYR A 16 -4.17 1.27 9.04
N LYS A 17 -3.13 0.52 9.43
CA LYS A 17 -1.74 0.96 9.37
C LYS A 17 -1.12 0.55 8.02
N VAL A 18 -1.03 1.49 7.09
CA VAL A 18 -0.38 1.30 5.78
C VAL A 18 1.13 1.18 5.98
N ARG A 19 1.71 0.12 5.41
CA ARG A 19 3.14 -0.18 5.51
C ARG A 19 3.79 -0.24 4.15
N VAL A 20 5.10 -0.05 4.13
CA VAL A 20 5.92 -0.31 2.94
C VAL A 20 5.72 -1.75 2.49
N GLY A 21 5.47 -1.92 1.19
CA GLY A 21 5.17 -3.20 0.55
C GLY A 21 3.67 -3.52 0.46
N ASP A 22 2.80 -2.81 1.18
CA ASP A 22 1.36 -3.00 1.02
C ASP A 22 0.90 -2.48 -0.35
N ILE A 23 -0.11 -3.15 -0.90
CA ILE A 23 -0.71 -2.79 -2.19
C ILE A 23 -2.09 -2.18 -1.93
N LEU A 24 -2.32 -1.00 -2.49
CA LEU A 24 -3.56 -0.24 -2.38
C LEU A 24 -4.35 -0.35 -3.68
N LEU A 25 -5.59 -0.81 -3.61
CA LEU A 25 -6.57 -0.56 -4.67
C LEU A 25 -7.27 0.75 -4.34
N ALA A 26 -7.04 1.77 -5.15
CA ALA A 26 -7.57 3.11 -4.89
C ALA A 26 -8.07 3.80 -6.14
N GLU A 27 -9.15 4.54 -5.97
CA GLU A 27 -9.66 5.45 -6.99
C GLU A 27 -8.85 6.76 -6.94
N ASN A 28 -8.21 7.07 -8.06
CA ASN A 28 -7.57 8.35 -8.33
C ASN A 28 -8.65 9.37 -8.69
N LYS A 29 -8.91 10.32 -7.80
CA LYS A 29 -9.99 11.30 -7.99
C LYS A 29 -9.74 12.26 -9.16
N ILE A 30 -8.48 12.57 -9.47
CA ILE A 30 -8.13 13.49 -10.57
C ILE A 30 -8.38 12.82 -11.92
N CYS A 31 -7.97 11.56 -12.05
CA CYS A 31 -8.10 10.81 -13.29
C CYS A 31 -9.44 10.08 -13.43
N ASN A 32 -10.27 10.07 -12.39
CA ASN A 32 -11.52 9.30 -12.30
C ASN A 32 -11.32 7.82 -12.68
N GLN A 33 -10.28 7.20 -12.11
CA GLN A 33 -9.85 5.84 -12.44
C GLN A 33 -9.43 5.07 -11.21
N THR A 34 -9.85 3.81 -11.12
CA THR A 34 -9.36 2.88 -10.10
C THR A 34 -8.06 2.23 -10.55
N ASN A 35 -7.02 2.38 -9.75
CA ASN A 35 -5.69 1.84 -10.00
C ASN A 35 -5.17 1.09 -8.79
N ILE A 36 -4.09 0.34 -9.03
CA ILE A 36 -3.38 -0.40 -8.00
C ILE A 36 -2.05 0.31 -7.74
N TYR A 37 -1.77 0.62 -6.49
CA TYR A 37 -0.56 1.32 -6.07
C TYR A 37 0.25 0.47 -5.10
N LEU A 38 1.57 0.43 -5.27
CA LEU A 38 2.49 -0.15 -4.32
C LEU A 38 3.08 0.96 -3.46
N VAL A 39 3.01 0.78 -2.14
CA VAL A 39 3.70 1.65 -1.18
C VAL A 39 5.17 1.23 -1.13
N VAL A 40 6.07 2.14 -1.45
CA VAL A 40 7.51 1.88 -1.50
C VAL A 40 8.29 2.79 -0.56
N ASN A 41 9.44 2.30 -0.11
CA ASN A 41 10.52 3.11 0.41
C ASN A 41 11.69 2.97 -0.56
N LEU A 42 12.20 4.09 -1.05
CA LEU A 42 13.18 4.16 -2.12
C LEU A 42 14.58 4.54 -1.61
N ASP A 43 14.75 4.59 -0.29
CA ASP A 43 15.97 4.98 0.41
C ASP A 43 16.48 6.40 0.02
N GLY A 44 17.42 6.95 0.80
CA GLY A 44 18.00 8.28 0.52
C GLY A 44 16.99 9.43 0.61
N ASP A 45 17.16 10.45 -0.23
CA ASP A 45 16.35 11.68 -0.21
C ASP A 45 14.93 11.48 -0.77
N ASP A 46 14.72 10.44 -1.58
CA ASP A 46 13.43 10.13 -2.22
C ASP A 46 12.43 9.51 -1.23
N GLY A 47 12.93 8.83 -0.19
CA GLY A 47 12.16 8.28 0.92
C GLY A 47 10.92 7.48 0.51
N PHE A 48 9.74 7.87 0.98
CA PHE A 48 8.49 7.15 0.72
C PHE A 48 7.82 7.56 -0.59
N GLY A 49 7.16 6.60 -1.25
CA GLY A 49 6.45 6.88 -2.49
C GLY A 49 5.35 5.89 -2.83
N LEU A 50 4.57 6.26 -3.85
CA LEU A 50 3.54 5.43 -4.45
C LEU A 50 3.90 5.14 -5.91
N ILE A 51 3.92 3.87 -6.27
CA ILE A 51 4.11 3.43 -7.66
C ILE A 51 2.80 2.83 -8.17
N CYS A 52 2.29 3.36 -9.27
CA CYS A 52 1.16 2.75 -9.96
C CYS A 52 1.62 1.44 -10.62
N LEU A 53 1.05 0.31 -10.20
CA LEU A 53 1.38 -1.00 -10.77
C LEU A 53 0.82 -1.19 -12.19
N SER A 54 -0.16 -0.39 -12.61
CA SER A 54 -0.74 -0.48 -13.95
C SER A 54 0.20 0.05 -15.03
N CYS A 55 0.92 1.16 -14.76
CA CYS A 55 1.74 1.85 -15.75
C CYS A 55 3.21 2.07 -15.34
N GLY A 56 3.58 1.68 -14.12
CA GLY A 56 4.92 1.90 -13.56
C GLY A 56 5.21 3.35 -13.19
N SER A 57 4.27 4.27 -13.39
CA SER A 57 4.45 5.68 -13.03
C SER A 57 4.63 5.83 -11.53
N LYS A 58 5.59 6.67 -11.17
CA LYS A 58 5.78 7.14 -9.80
C LYS A 58 4.80 8.28 -9.56
N VAL A 59 3.88 8.09 -8.63
CA VAL A 59 2.68 8.94 -8.45
C VAL A 59 2.95 10.05 -7.44
N GLY A 60 3.79 9.78 -6.45
CA GLY A 60 4.24 10.75 -5.47
C GLY A 60 5.49 10.25 -4.76
N PHE A 61 6.37 11.19 -4.44
CA PHE A 61 7.58 11.01 -3.64
C PHE A 61 7.54 12.03 -2.53
N TYR A 62 7.68 11.55 -1.31
CA TYR A 62 7.42 12.36 -0.12
C TYR A 62 8.66 12.46 0.76
N GLY A 63 9.79 11.85 0.38
CA GLY A 63 10.96 11.80 1.25
C GLY A 63 10.58 11.19 2.61
N ASN A 64 10.87 11.89 3.69
CA ASN A 64 10.44 11.51 5.05
C ASN A 64 9.12 12.19 5.50
N ASP A 65 8.43 12.93 4.62
CA ASP A 65 7.18 13.60 4.94
C ASP A 65 5.99 12.63 4.92
N LYS A 66 5.80 11.97 6.06
CA LYS A 66 4.69 11.05 6.29
C LYS A 66 3.33 11.75 6.33
N GLU A 67 3.29 13.03 6.69
CA GLU A 67 2.04 13.80 6.79
C GLU A 67 1.53 14.17 5.40
N GLU A 68 2.42 14.59 4.49
CA GLU A 68 2.08 14.83 3.09
C GLU A 68 1.64 13.54 2.39
N PHE A 69 2.36 12.44 2.61
CA PHE A 69 1.94 11.12 2.11
C PHE A 69 0.54 10.74 2.59
N LYS A 70 0.25 10.94 3.88
CA LYS A 70 -1.08 10.67 4.44
C LYS A 70 -2.16 11.55 3.81
N LYS A 71 -1.88 12.84 3.65
CA LYS A 71 -2.79 13.79 2.99
C LYS A 71 -3.07 13.41 1.55
N ASP A 72 -2.09 12.94 0.81
CA ASP A 72 -2.30 12.53 -0.59
C ASP A 72 -3.04 11.20 -0.69
N ILE A 73 -2.76 10.26 0.22
CA ILE A 73 -3.60 9.08 0.35
C ILE A 73 -5.04 9.48 0.69
N ASP A 74 -5.30 10.32 1.69
CA ASP A 74 -6.67 10.67 2.10
C ASP A 74 -7.38 11.61 1.10
N GLY A 75 -6.61 12.51 0.50
CA GLY A 75 -7.06 13.59 -0.37
C GLY A 75 -7.28 13.12 -1.79
N PHE A 76 -6.26 12.51 -2.41
CA PHE A 76 -6.24 12.17 -3.83
C PHE A 76 -6.62 10.70 -4.13
N LEU A 77 -6.28 9.77 -3.24
CA LEU A 77 -6.58 8.34 -3.40
C LEU A 77 -7.73 7.88 -2.51
N ASN A 78 -8.90 7.64 -3.09
CA ASN A 78 -9.96 6.95 -2.36
C ASN A 78 -9.65 5.44 -2.26
N VAL A 79 -8.85 5.05 -1.26
CA VAL A 79 -8.42 3.66 -1.02
C VAL A 79 -9.64 2.80 -0.70
N LYS A 80 -9.92 1.83 -1.57
CA LYS A 80 -11.04 0.89 -1.44
C LYS A 80 -10.63 -0.41 -0.75
N TYR A 81 -9.41 -0.88 -1.02
CA TYR A 81 -8.91 -2.13 -0.48
C TYR A 81 -7.40 -2.09 -0.30
N ILE A 82 -6.91 -2.84 0.69
CA ILE A 82 -5.48 -2.98 0.98
C ILE A 82 -5.15 -4.47 1.00
N VAL A 83 -4.17 -4.86 0.18
CA VAL A 83 -3.58 -6.20 0.22
C VAL A 83 -2.29 -6.10 1.05
N PRO A 84 -2.24 -6.73 2.23
CA PRO A 84 -1.03 -6.79 3.03
C PRO A 84 0.07 -7.53 2.26
N LYS A 85 1.30 -7.03 2.33
CA LYS A 85 2.46 -7.65 1.65
C LYS A 85 2.68 -9.12 2.01
N GLU A 86 2.30 -9.53 3.22
CA GLU A 86 2.40 -10.91 3.68
C GLU A 86 1.51 -11.84 2.84
N LYS A 87 0.33 -11.38 2.43
CA LYS A 87 -0.59 -12.17 1.58
C LYS A 87 0.03 -12.44 0.20
N PHE A 88 0.72 -11.47 -0.37
CA PHE A 88 1.41 -11.65 -1.64
C PHE A 88 2.58 -12.64 -1.48
N CYS A 89 3.40 -12.48 -0.45
CA CYS A 89 4.49 -13.42 -0.16
C CYS A 89 3.97 -14.86 -0.02
N GLU A 90 2.89 -15.04 0.75
CA GLU A 90 2.25 -16.33 0.92
C GLU A 90 1.73 -16.90 -0.41
N PHE A 91 1.03 -16.09 -1.21
CA PHE A 91 0.50 -16.51 -2.50
C PHE A 91 1.62 -17.06 -3.41
N PHE A 92 2.73 -16.34 -3.57
CA PHE A 92 3.81 -16.80 -4.44
C PHE A 92 4.52 -18.03 -3.89
N ASN A 93 4.81 -18.04 -2.58
CA ASN A 93 5.49 -19.16 -1.95
C ASN A 93 4.68 -20.45 -1.96
N LYS A 94 3.34 -20.36 -1.93
CA LYS A 94 2.45 -21.53 -1.97
C LYS A 94 2.21 -22.03 -3.40
N ASN A 95 2.09 -21.14 -4.37
CA ASN A 95 1.65 -21.50 -5.72
C ASN A 95 2.79 -21.79 -6.70
N TYR A 96 4.03 -21.41 -6.37
CA TYR A 96 5.18 -21.57 -7.28
C TYR A 96 6.36 -22.26 -6.59
N LYS A 97 7.05 -23.12 -7.33
CA LYS A 97 8.29 -23.77 -6.87
C LYS A 97 9.47 -22.81 -7.06
N LEU A 98 9.64 -21.90 -6.11
CA LEU A 98 10.68 -20.89 -6.14
C LEU A 98 12.01 -21.42 -5.61
N ARG A 99 13.12 -21.00 -6.22
CA ARG A 99 14.47 -21.29 -5.73
C ARG A 99 14.74 -20.65 -4.36
N TYR A 100 14.16 -19.47 -4.13
CA TYR A 100 14.19 -18.73 -2.87
C TYR A 100 12.78 -18.29 -2.53
N LYS A 101 12.40 -18.36 -1.24
CA LYS A 101 11.10 -17.85 -0.80
C LYS A 101 11.05 -16.34 -0.98
N ILE A 102 9.91 -15.84 -1.46
CA ILE A 102 9.62 -14.41 -1.42
C ILE A 102 9.39 -14.02 0.04
N MET A 103 10.09 -13.00 0.48
CA MET A 103 9.89 -12.37 1.77
C MET A 103 9.74 -10.89 1.54
N ALA A 104 8.72 -10.29 2.16
CA ALA A 104 8.67 -8.85 2.28
C ALA A 104 9.77 -8.45 3.27
N HIS A 105 10.63 -7.54 2.85
CA HIS A 105 11.55 -6.90 3.78
C HIS A 105 10.77 -5.84 4.54
N ASP A 106 10.40 -6.14 5.79
CA ASP A 106 10.33 -5.07 6.79
C ASP A 106 11.75 -4.57 6.94
N VAL A 107 12.02 -3.35 6.48
CA VAL A 107 13.31 -2.74 6.76
C VAL A 107 13.35 -2.58 8.28
N ILE A 108 14.17 -3.39 8.96
CA ILE A 108 14.27 -3.57 10.43
C ILE A 108 14.56 -2.24 11.16
N ASN A 109 14.86 -1.19 10.43
CA ASN A 109 15.13 0.13 10.96
C ASN A 109 13.81 0.91 11.04
N GLU A 110 13.39 1.27 12.26
CA GLU A 110 12.18 2.05 12.57
C GLU A 110 12.03 3.31 11.71
N ARG A 111 13.13 3.88 11.20
CA ARG A 111 13.11 5.03 10.28
C ARG A 111 12.42 4.73 8.95
N TYR A 112 12.34 3.46 8.56
CA TYR A 112 11.81 2.99 7.28
C TYR A 112 10.44 2.32 7.41
N GLU A 113 9.97 2.11 8.65
CA GLU A 113 8.57 1.76 8.91
C GLU A 113 7.72 3.00 8.66
N LEU A 114 7.05 3.04 7.50
CA LEU A 114 6.10 4.11 7.18
C LEU A 114 5.02 4.18 8.27
N GLY A 115 4.40 3.03 8.57
CA GLY A 115 3.53 2.84 9.73
C GLY A 115 2.40 3.85 9.88
N ILE A 116 1.87 4.36 8.76
CA ILE A 116 0.87 5.44 8.76
C ILE A 116 -0.50 4.84 8.99
N GLU A 117 -1.16 5.32 10.03
CA GLU A 117 -2.56 5.00 10.32
C GLU A 117 -3.48 5.88 9.48
N ILE A 118 -4.29 5.25 8.63
CA ILE A 118 -5.38 5.88 7.90
C ILE A 118 -6.72 5.44 8.51
N GLU A 119 -7.59 6.41 8.76
CA GLU A 119 -8.98 6.16 9.16
C GLU A 119 -9.84 5.95 7.93
N ARG A 120 -10.69 4.92 7.94
CA ARG A 120 -11.67 4.69 6.88
C ARG A 120 -13.05 4.48 7.46
N GLU A 121 -14.01 5.19 6.90
CA GLU A 121 -15.43 4.87 6.98
C GLU A 121 -15.72 3.98 5.76
N THR A 122 -16.03 2.71 5.98
CA THR A 122 -16.52 1.80 4.94
C THR A 122 -18.01 1.97 4.71
#